data_AF-A0A7Y5PA98-F1
#
_entry.id   AF-A0A7Y5PA98-F1
#
_cell.length_a   1.000
_cell.length_b   1.000
_cell.length_c   1.000
_cell.angle_alpha   90.00
_cell.angle_beta   90.00
_cell.angle_gamma   90.00
#
_symmetry.space_group_name_H-M   'P 1'
#
loop_
_entity.id
_entity.type
_entity.pdbx_description
1 polymer ?
#
loop_
_entity_poly.entity_id
_entity_poly.type
_entity_poly.pdbx_seq_one_letter_code
_entity_poly.pdbx_strand_id
1 'polypeptide(L)'
;QKALVGVADGTYTFLIDPSQPQALQLGASHLDIPANAVCDLASTSYGPAYWNDSCALQRDTFTVTAVVRNAATDHPSVDFEPALRFSPDASVGLYLYVTNDATLDASRTVKYCNATGCVDESVNDPSVTSNVDLVNRVVFRRIKHFSGFIVLSLTDTVDATLTVF
;
A
#
# COMPACT_ATOMS: atom_id res chain seq x y z
N GLN A 1 1.45 20.50 -23.65
CA GLN A 1 0.94 19.70 -22.52
C GLN A 1 1.20 18.24 -22.88
N LYS A 2 2.29 17.63 -22.39
CA LYS A 2 2.56 16.20 -22.63
C LYS A 2 1.57 15.42 -21.77
N ALA A 3 0.60 14.76 -22.40
CA ALA A 3 -0.22 13.78 -21.70
C ALA A 3 0.72 12.71 -21.12
N LEU A 4 0.63 12.48 -19.81
CA LEU A 4 1.34 11.40 -19.13
C LEU A 4 0.70 10.08 -19.56
N VAL A 5 1.26 9.46 -20.60
CA VAL A 5 0.98 8.07 -20.99
C VAL A 5 1.55 7.18 -19.88
N GLY A 6 0.70 6.57 -19.05
CA GLY A 6 1.15 5.49 -18.13
C GLY A 6 0.47 5.35 -16.77
N VAL A 7 -0.38 6.29 -16.33
CA VAL A 7 -1.12 6.13 -15.06
C VAL A 7 -2.52 5.60 -15.37
N ALA A 8 -2.63 4.27 -15.52
CA ALA A 8 -3.92 3.63 -15.72
C ALA A 8 -4.46 3.17 -14.37
N ASP A 9 -5.67 3.61 -14.05
CA ASP A 9 -6.51 2.85 -13.13
C ASP A 9 -6.65 1.43 -13.66
N GLY A 10 -6.74 0.46 -12.76
CA GLY A 10 -6.93 -0.91 -13.19
C GLY A 10 -6.67 -1.94 -12.13
N THR A 11 -6.93 -3.17 -12.53
CA THR A 11 -6.66 -4.36 -11.74
C THR A 11 -5.40 -5.03 -12.27
N TYR A 12 -4.42 -5.23 -11.40
CA TYR A 12 -3.15 -5.86 -11.69
C TYR A 12 -3.09 -7.19 -10.96
N THR A 13 -2.62 -8.24 -11.63
CA THR A 13 -2.46 -9.57 -11.04
C THR A 13 -1.02 -10.03 -11.17
N PHE A 14 -0.44 -10.48 -10.06
CA PHE A 14 0.96 -10.90 -9.95
C PHE A 14 1.05 -12.29 -9.36
N LEU A 15 1.88 -13.14 -9.96
CA LEU A 15 2.34 -14.37 -9.33
C LEU A 15 3.61 -14.04 -8.52
N ILE A 16 3.57 -14.28 -7.22
CA ILE A 16 4.63 -13.97 -6.26
C ILE A 16 5.41 -15.25 -5.94
N ASP A 17 6.74 -15.19 -6.07
CA ASP A 17 7.67 -16.17 -5.54
C ASP A 17 8.26 -15.61 -4.24
N PRO A 18 7.82 -16.10 -3.06
CA PRO A 18 8.23 -15.54 -1.78
C PRO A 18 9.73 -15.73 -1.49
N SER A 19 10.45 -16.56 -2.26
CA SER A 19 11.89 -16.76 -2.10
C SER A 19 12.74 -15.64 -2.71
N GLN A 20 12.15 -14.77 -3.53
CA GLN A 20 12.85 -13.71 -4.25
C GLN A 20 12.32 -12.32 -3.87
N PRO A 21 13.16 -11.27 -3.93
CA PRO A 21 12.65 -9.91 -3.87
C PRO A 21 11.86 -9.58 -5.14
N GLN A 22 10.76 -8.87 -5.00
CA GLN A 22 9.88 -8.49 -6.11
C GLN A 22 9.43 -7.03 -5.99
N ALA A 23 9.47 -6.31 -7.10
CA ALA A 23 8.89 -4.98 -7.24
C ALA A 23 7.66 -5.06 -8.15
N LEU A 24 6.47 -4.87 -7.59
CA LEU A 24 5.21 -4.94 -8.33
C LEU A 24 4.88 -3.55 -8.89
N GLN A 25 4.81 -3.44 -10.21
CA GLN A 25 4.49 -2.18 -10.88
C GLN A 25 2.98 -1.98 -10.96
N LEU A 26 2.50 -0.90 -10.34
CA LEU A 26 1.09 -0.55 -10.12
C LEU A 26 0.76 0.76 -10.85
N GLY A 27 0.86 0.72 -12.18
CA GLY A 27 0.87 1.94 -13.00
C GLY A 27 2.15 2.74 -12.74
N ALA A 28 2.02 3.97 -12.23
CA ALA A 28 3.16 4.79 -11.79
C ALA A 28 3.55 4.55 -10.31
N SER A 29 2.72 3.84 -9.56
CA SER A 29 3.00 3.42 -8.19
C SER A 29 3.72 2.08 -8.19
N HIS A 30 4.32 1.69 -7.07
CA HIS A 30 4.89 0.34 -6.95
C HIS A 30 4.90 -0.15 -5.50
N LEU A 31 5.07 -1.46 -5.36
CA LEU A 31 5.23 -2.16 -4.10
C LEU A 31 6.50 -2.99 -4.12
N ASP A 32 7.37 -2.80 -3.15
CA ASP A 32 8.59 -3.57 -2.96
C ASP A 32 8.42 -4.60 -1.86
N ILE A 33 8.48 -5.88 -2.23
CA ILE A 33 8.38 -7.03 -1.33
C ILE A 33 9.76 -7.71 -1.29
N PRO A 34 10.50 -7.64 -0.16
CA PRO A 34 11.73 -8.41 0.01
C PRO A 34 11.46 -9.93 -0.02
N ALA A 35 12.49 -10.71 -0.33
CA ALA A 35 12.44 -12.16 -0.15
C ALA A 35 12.08 -12.50 1.30
N ASN A 36 11.28 -13.55 1.49
CA ASN A 36 10.87 -14.05 2.80
C ASN A 36 10.09 -13.03 3.65
N ALA A 37 9.41 -12.07 3.02
CA ALA A 37 8.66 -11.03 3.73
C ALA A 37 7.21 -11.41 4.07
N VAL A 38 6.66 -12.45 3.44
CA VAL A 38 5.23 -12.77 3.53
C VAL A 38 5.00 -13.87 4.56
N CYS A 39 4.07 -13.65 5.48
CA CYS A 39 3.63 -14.68 6.42
C CYS A 39 2.78 -15.74 5.70
N ASP A 40 2.87 -16.99 6.15
CA ASP A 40 2.16 -18.12 5.57
C ASP A 40 0.64 -17.88 5.51
N LEU A 41 0.07 -17.98 4.32
CA LEU A 41 -1.33 -17.61 4.06
C LEU A 41 -2.33 -18.60 4.66
N ALA A 42 -1.91 -19.85 4.94
CA ALA A 42 -2.80 -20.91 5.42
C ALA A 42 -2.87 -21.01 6.95
N SER A 43 -1.78 -20.64 7.64
CA SER A 43 -1.63 -20.85 9.09
C SER A 43 -1.64 -19.57 9.93
N THR A 44 -1.59 -18.39 9.29
CA THR A 44 -1.55 -17.13 10.03
C THR A 44 -2.89 -16.42 10.11
N SER A 45 -3.18 -15.87 11.28
CA SER A 45 -4.34 -15.00 11.47
C SER A 45 -4.07 -13.61 10.91
N TYR A 46 -5.15 -12.95 10.49
CA TYR A 46 -5.14 -11.62 9.89
C TYR A 46 -5.90 -10.62 10.75
N GLY A 47 -5.39 -9.40 10.84
CA GLY A 47 -6.02 -8.27 11.54
C GLY A 47 -5.07 -7.53 12.50
N PRO A 48 -5.52 -6.40 13.07
CA PRO A 48 -4.68 -5.50 13.87
C PRO A 48 -3.93 -6.16 15.02
N ALA A 49 -4.54 -7.17 15.66
CA ALA A 49 -3.93 -7.91 16.75
C ALA A 49 -2.71 -8.75 16.31
N TYR A 50 -2.59 -9.08 15.02
CA TYR A 50 -1.61 -10.03 14.49
C TYR A 50 -0.54 -9.41 13.60
N TRP A 51 -0.65 -8.12 13.24
CA TRP A 51 0.28 -7.46 12.31
C TRP A 51 1.74 -7.45 12.79
N ASN A 52 1.96 -7.51 14.10
CA ASN A 52 3.30 -7.51 14.71
C ASN A 52 3.74 -8.88 15.23
N ASP A 53 2.89 -9.91 15.10
CA ASP A 53 3.21 -11.23 15.59
C ASP A 53 4.25 -11.89 14.68
N SER A 54 5.16 -12.66 15.28
CA SER A 54 6.00 -13.58 14.53
C SER A 54 5.14 -14.57 13.72
N CYS A 55 5.67 -15.08 12.62
CA CYS A 55 4.96 -16.00 11.75
C CYS A 55 5.89 -17.00 11.07
N ALA A 56 5.32 -18.15 10.68
CA ALA A 56 5.91 -18.96 9.63
C ALA A 56 5.83 -18.19 8.31
N LEU A 57 6.86 -18.35 7.48
CA LEU A 57 6.97 -17.65 6.20
C LEU A 57 6.30 -18.46 5.09
N GLN A 58 5.62 -17.76 4.18
CA GLN A 58 5.07 -18.35 2.97
C GLN A 58 6.21 -18.95 2.13
N ARG A 59 6.03 -20.21 1.69
CA ARG A 59 7.01 -20.93 0.86
C ARG A 59 6.56 -21.13 -0.57
N ASP A 60 5.26 -21.37 -0.74
CA ASP A 60 4.69 -21.61 -2.06
C ASP A 60 4.35 -20.30 -2.76
N THR A 61 4.45 -20.31 -4.08
CA THR A 61 4.02 -19.18 -4.90
C THR A 61 2.54 -18.89 -4.71
N PHE A 62 2.15 -17.64 -4.74
CA PHE A 62 0.76 -17.23 -4.58
C PHE A 62 0.41 -16.04 -5.48
N THR A 63 -0.87 -15.82 -5.71
CA THR A 63 -1.34 -14.72 -6.57
C THR A 63 -1.78 -13.54 -5.72
N VAL A 64 -1.40 -12.34 -6.14
CA VAL A 64 -1.84 -11.06 -5.60
C VAL A 64 -2.61 -10.30 -6.66
N THR A 65 -3.74 -9.73 -6.28
CA THR A 65 -4.50 -8.77 -7.08
C THR A 65 -4.40 -7.40 -6.43
N ALA A 66 -4.11 -6.38 -7.22
CA ALA A 66 -4.08 -4.99 -6.77
C ALA A 66 -5.03 -4.15 -7.63
N VAL A 67 -5.99 -3.47 -7.02
CA VAL A 67 -6.88 -2.53 -7.68
C VAL A 67 -6.39 -1.11 -7.42
N VAL A 68 -5.85 -0.48 -8.46
CA VAL A 68 -5.24 0.84 -8.41
C VAL A 68 -6.23 1.88 -8.94
N ARG A 69 -6.37 2.98 -8.20
CA ARG A 69 -7.18 4.15 -8.60
C ARG A 69 -6.34 5.41 -8.40
N ASN A 70 -5.80 5.92 -9.51
CA ASN A 70 -4.85 7.01 -9.65
C ASN A 70 -5.24 8.05 -10.73
N ALA A 71 -6.36 7.90 -11.46
CA ALA A 71 -6.52 8.57 -12.75
C ALA A 71 -6.83 10.08 -12.72
N ALA A 72 -7.28 10.67 -11.61
CA ALA A 72 -7.66 12.10 -11.62
C ALA A 72 -7.73 12.82 -10.26
N THR A 73 -7.30 12.20 -9.16
CA THR A 73 -7.49 12.76 -7.81
C THR A 73 -6.16 13.04 -7.12
N ASP A 74 -6.18 13.91 -6.12
CA ASP A 74 -5.09 14.14 -5.15
C ASP A 74 -4.98 13.02 -4.11
N HIS A 75 -5.67 11.91 -4.34
CA HIS A 75 -5.83 10.79 -3.43
C HIS A 75 -5.60 9.44 -4.13
N PRO A 76 -4.39 9.17 -4.64
CA PRO A 76 -4.04 7.86 -5.20
C PRO A 76 -4.29 6.76 -4.17
N SER A 77 -4.86 5.65 -4.63
CA SER A 77 -5.20 4.51 -3.78
C SER A 77 -4.91 3.17 -4.44
N VAL A 78 -4.69 2.17 -3.60
CA VAL A 78 -4.53 0.77 -3.99
C VAL A 78 -5.26 -0.12 -2.99
N ASP A 79 -5.93 -1.13 -3.48
CA ASP A 79 -6.53 -2.19 -2.66
C ASP A 79 -5.94 -3.55 -3.06
N PHE A 80 -5.55 -4.36 -2.08
CA PHE A 80 -4.82 -5.60 -2.29
C PHE A 80 -5.63 -6.81 -1.83
N GLU A 81 -5.64 -7.85 -2.66
CA GLU A 81 -6.16 -9.17 -2.34
C GLU A 81 -5.12 -10.26 -2.64
N PRO A 82 -5.09 -11.38 -1.90
CA PRO A 82 -5.87 -11.63 -0.70
C PRO A 82 -5.38 -10.82 0.50
N ALA A 83 -6.20 -10.75 1.54
CA ALA A 83 -5.78 -10.26 2.84
C ALA A 83 -4.62 -11.14 3.38
N LEU A 84 -3.46 -10.53 3.58
CA LEU A 84 -2.27 -11.19 4.15
C LEU A 84 -1.47 -10.20 5.00
N ARG A 85 -0.53 -10.73 5.78
CA ARG A 85 0.40 -9.91 6.58
C ARG A 85 1.85 -10.22 6.27
N PHE A 86 2.71 -9.26 6.57
CA PHE A 86 4.15 -9.40 6.41
C PHE A 86 4.81 -9.80 7.72
N SER A 87 5.94 -10.48 7.60
CA SER A 87 6.81 -10.76 8.74
C SER A 87 7.25 -9.44 9.39
N PRO A 88 7.21 -9.32 10.73
CA PRO A 88 7.65 -8.10 11.43
C PRO A 88 9.14 -7.79 11.20
N ASP A 89 9.93 -8.79 10.82
CA ASP A 89 11.36 -8.65 10.51
C ASP A 89 11.62 -8.12 9.09
N ALA A 90 10.60 -8.08 8.23
CA ALA A 90 10.71 -7.61 6.86
C ALA A 90 10.12 -6.20 6.68
N SER A 91 10.74 -5.41 5.81
CA SER A 91 10.27 -4.06 5.47
C SER A 91 9.74 -4.02 4.04
N VAL A 92 8.42 -4.14 3.90
CA VAL A 92 7.71 -3.99 2.63
C VAL A 92 7.36 -2.53 2.39
N GLY A 93 7.81 -1.97 1.28
CA GLY A 93 7.61 -0.56 0.94
C GLY A 93 6.51 -0.36 -0.08
N LEU A 94 5.52 0.48 0.24
CA LEU A 94 4.50 0.92 -0.70
C LEU A 94 4.78 2.36 -1.13
N TYR A 95 4.79 2.61 -2.43
CA TYR A 95 5.11 3.90 -3.03
C TYR A 95 3.96 4.32 -3.94
N LEU A 96 3.19 5.33 -3.53
CA LEU A 96 2.04 5.84 -4.26
C LEU A 96 2.39 7.15 -4.96
N TYR A 97 2.26 7.15 -6.28
CA TYR A 97 2.54 8.30 -7.13
C TYR A 97 1.37 9.29 -7.09
N VAL A 98 1.66 10.56 -6.80
CA VAL A 98 0.68 11.66 -6.79
C VAL A 98 0.79 12.44 -8.08
N THR A 99 -0.29 12.49 -8.85
CA THR A 99 -0.31 13.12 -10.18
C THR A 99 -0.36 14.64 -10.13
N ASN A 100 -0.92 15.23 -9.07
CA ASN A 100 -1.12 16.67 -8.90
C ASN A 100 -0.08 17.29 -7.94
N ASP A 101 0.95 17.91 -8.50
CA ASP A 101 2.04 18.56 -7.73
C ASP A 101 1.54 19.67 -6.80
N ALA A 102 0.48 20.39 -7.20
CA ALA A 102 -0.06 21.48 -6.39
C ALA A 102 -0.63 20.99 -5.06
N THR A 103 -0.92 19.69 -4.98
CA THR A 103 -1.50 19.04 -3.81
C THR A 103 -0.50 18.17 -3.04
N LEU A 104 0.74 18.05 -3.53
CA LEU A 104 1.78 17.25 -2.89
C LEU A 104 2.62 18.13 -1.96
N ASP A 105 2.49 17.89 -0.66
CA ASP A 105 3.29 18.52 0.39
C ASP A 105 3.64 17.53 1.50
N ALA A 106 4.40 17.99 2.50
CA ALA A 106 4.84 17.17 3.62
C ALA A 106 3.73 16.70 4.57
N SER A 107 2.48 17.17 4.40
CA SER A 107 1.32 16.73 5.19
C SER A 107 0.65 15.47 4.63
N ARG A 108 1.08 14.99 3.45
CA ARG A 108 0.52 13.79 2.83
C ARG A 108 0.98 12.53 3.55
N THR A 109 0.02 11.65 3.81
CA THR A 109 0.21 10.37 4.49
C THR A 109 -0.54 9.27 3.77
N VAL A 110 0.02 8.06 3.77
CA VAL A 110 -0.66 6.85 3.34
C VAL A 110 -1.45 6.30 4.52
N LYS A 111 -2.79 6.33 4.44
CA LYS A 111 -3.70 5.76 5.45
C LYS A 111 -4.10 4.35 5.04
N TYR A 112 -4.22 3.46 6.03
CA TYR A 112 -4.89 2.18 5.88
C TYR A 112 -6.40 2.40 5.95
N CYS A 113 -7.17 1.74 5.10
CA CYS A 113 -8.61 1.81 5.13
C CYS A 113 -9.28 0.45 5.13
N ASN A 114 -10.44 0.40 5.79
CA ASN A 114 -11.33 -0.75 5.84
C ASN A 114 -12.79 -0.28 5.80
N ALA A 115 -13.72 -1.22 6.02
CA ALA A 115 -15.16 -0.95 6.03
C ALA A 115 -15.62 0.11 7.05
N THR A 116 -14.80 0.41 8.07
CA THR A 116 -15.10 1.42 9.10
C THR A 116 -14.48 2.79 8.82
N GLY A 117 -13.62 2.91 7.80
CA GLY A 117 -12.94 4.14 7.43
C GLY A 117 -11.42 4.00 7.34
N CYS A 118 -10.75 5.15 7.25
CA CYS A 118 -9.30 5.23 7.05
C CYS A 118 -8.58 5.74 8.30
N VAL A 119 -7.51 5.06 8.68
CA VAL A 119 -6.75 5.31 9.90
C VAL A 119 -5.28 5.51 9.55
N ASP A 120 -4.66 6.51 10.19
CA ASP A 120 -3.21 6.64 10.23
C ASP A 120 -2.66 5.71 11.32
N GLU A 121 -2.14 4.56 10.90
CA GLU A 121 -1.55 3.57 11.79
C GLU A 121 -0.29 4.08 12.50
N SER A 122 0.38 5.09 11.94
CA SER A 122 1.64 5.62 12.48
C SER A 122 1.49 6.30 13.85
N VAL A 123 0.26 6.70 14.20
CA VAL A 123 -0.08 7.23 15.52
C VAL A 123 0.25 6.23 16.64
N ASN A 124 -0.02 4.94 16.40
CA ASN A 124 0.25 3.86 17.35
C ASN A 124 1.52 3.07 17.00
N ASP A 125 1.97 3.16 15.76
CA ASP A 125 3.10 2.39 15.24
C ASP A 125 4.02 3.25 14.36
N PRO A 126 5.01 3.94 14.96
CA PRO A 126 5.89 4.84 14.22
C PRO A 126 6.66 4.16 13.07
N SER A 127 6.76 2.83 13.04
CA SER A 127 7.47 2.11 11.97
C SER A 127 6.76 2.16 10.60
N VAL A 128 5.49 2.57 10.57
CA VAL A 128 4.72 2.76 9.33
C VAL A 128 4.48 4.23 8.98
N THR A 129 5.32 5.13 9.51
CA THR A 129 5.27 6.57 9.20
C THR A 129 5.47 6.82 7.71
N SER A 130 4.62 7.68 7.14
CA SER A 130 4.71 8.09 5.75
C SER A 130 5.80 9.12 5.50
N ASN A 131 6.42 9.03 4.34
CA ASN A 131 7.42 9.97 3.84
C ASN A 131 6.98 10.50 2.48
N VAL A 132 7.36 11.74 2.19
CA VAL A 132 6.99 12.42 0.95
C VAL A 132 8.27 12.76 0.18
N ASP A 133 8.36 12.25 -1.04
CA ASP A 133 9.38 12.63 -2.01
C ASP A 133 8.75 13.59 -3.04
N LEU A 134 8.99 14.89 -2.84
CA LEU A 134 8.48 15.94 -3.72
C LEU A 134 9.10 15.91 -5.13
N VAL A 135 10.32 15.38 -5.26
CA VAL A 135 11.05 15.34 -6.54
C VAL A 135 10.48 14.23 -7.42
N ASN A 136 10.31 13.04 -6.84
CA ASN A 136 9.78 11.87 -7.54
C ASN A 136 8.24 11.79 -7.51
N ARG A 137 7.59 12.71 -6.78
CA ARG A 137 6.13 12.82 -6.63
C ARG A 137 5.48 11.59 -6.01
N VAL A 138 6.12 11.07 -4.95
CA VAL A 138 5.70 9.84 -4.31
C VAL A 138 5.47 10.08 -2.82
N VAL A 139 4.38 9.54 -2.31
CA VAL A 139 4.19 9.32 -0.87
C VAL A 139 4.41 7.84 -0.62
N PHE A 140 5.31 7.52 0.30
CA PHE A 140 5.71 6.15 0.55
C PHE A 140 5.79 5.83 2.02
N ARG A 141 5.56 4.55 2.36
CA ARG A 141 5.74 4.04 3.71
C ARG A 141 6.02 2.55 3.72
N ARG A 142 6.48 2.07 4.87
CA ARG A 142 6.40 0.64 5.20
C ARG A 142 4.94 0.25 5.41
N ILE A 143 4.53 -0.90 4.90
CA ILE A 143 3.25 -1.54 5.22
C ILE A 143 3.47 -2.89 5.92
N LYS A 144 2.54 -3.30 6.78
CA LYS A 144 2.60 -4.56 7.55
C LYS A 144 1.60 -5.61 7.08
N HIS A 145 0.69 -5.22 6.20
CA HIS A 145 -0.37 -6.09 5.69
C HIS A 145 -0.87 -5.59 4.34
N PHE A 146 -1.54 -6.48 3.63
CA PHE A 146 -2.37 -6.14 2.47
C PHE A 146 -3.77 -5.78 2.91
N SER A 147 -4.21 -4.65 2.36
CA SER A 147 -5.43 -3.92 2.66
C SER A 147 -5.60 -2.84 1.59
N GLY A 148 -6.66 -2.05 1.73
CA GLY A 148 -6.78 -0.75 1.10
C GLY A 148 -5.85 0.31 1.69
N PHE A 149 -5.16 1.05 0.83
CA PHE A 149 -4.35 2.20 1.17
C PHE A 149 -4.68 3.39 0.28
N ILE A 150 -4.63 4.59 0.85
CA ILE A 150 -4.90 5.83 0.14
C ILE A 150 -4.00 6.95 0.65
N VAL A 151 -3.60 7.85 -0.25
CA VAL A 151 -2.91 9.08 0.13
C VAL A 151 -3.93 10.15 0.49
N LEU A 152 -3.80 10.71 1.70
CA LEU A 152 -4.65 11.78 2.23
C LEU A 152 -3.78 12.78 2.99
N SER A 153 -4.31 13.96 3.31
CA SER A 153 -3.67 14.83 4.30
C SER A 153 -3.87 14.27 5.70
N LEU A 154 -2.98 14.61 6.64
CA LEU A 154 -3.11 14.22 8.06
C LEU A 154 -4.49 14.53 8.62
N THR A 155 -5.04 15.71 8.32
CA THR A 155 -6.34 16.20 8.82
C THR A 155 -7.54 15.65 8.07
N ASP A 156 -7.35 15.00 6.92
CA ASP A 156 -8.47 14.56 6.10
C ASP A 156 -9.16 13.35 6.73
N THR A 157 -10.47 13.48 6.96
CA THR A 157 -11.37 12.36 7.24
C THR A 157 -12.00 11.91 5.94
N VAL A 158 -11.97 10.60 5.67
CA VAL A 158 -12.61 10.04 4.47
C VAL A 158 -14.12 10.04 4.69
N ASP A 159 -14.83 10.89 3.95
CA ASP A 159 -16.29 10.88 3.85
C ASP A 159 -16.75 9.82 2.82
N ALA A 160 -18.01 9.41 2.88
CA ALA A 160 -18.65 8.44 1.98
C ALA A 160 -18.59 8.81 0.48
N THR A 161 -18.15 10.03 0.16
CA THR A 161 -17.91 10.50 -1.20
C THR A 161 -16.54 10.08 -1.77
N LEU A 162 -15.56 9.74 -0.92
CA LEU A 162 -14.38 8.98 -1.31
C LEU A 162 -14.75 7.49 -1.24
N THR A 163 -15.31 6.95 -2.34
CA THR A 163 -15.48 5.50 -2.50
C THR A 163 -14.11 4.86 -2.67
N VAL A 164 -13.46 4.55 -1.55
CA VAL A 164 -12.16 3.85 -1.54
C VAL A 164 -12.37 2.32 -1.62
N PHE A 165 -13.60 1.82 -1.44
CA PHE A 165 -13.97 0.40 -1.46
C PHE A 165 -15.33 0.19 -2.12
#